data_AF-A0A943X8V4-F1
#
_entry.id   AF-A0A943X8V4-F1
#
_cell.length_a   1.000
_cell.length_b   1.000
_cell.length_c   1.000
_cell.angle_alpha   90.00
_cell.angle_beta   90.00
_cell.angle_gamma   90.00
#
_symmetry.space_group_name_H-M   'P 1'
#
loop_
_entity.id
_entity.type
_entity.pdbx_description
1 polymer ?
#
loop_
_entity_poly.entity_id
_entity_poly.type
_entity_poly.pdbx_seq_one_letter_code
_entity_poly.pdbx_strand_id
1 'polypeptide(L)'
;MFVMTYSQARQNLSSFLDRAKADGQALINRADGSQFIVTPVDKSSISDSPLYELYDYAQKIDEPFQKLSIDQMIQMLNEDREDRADKILNDAACKTAADFFNSFNK
;
A
#
# COMPACT_ATOMS: atom_id res chain seq x y z
N MET A 1 -28.82 21.89 -6.89
CA MET A 1 -28.92 21.00 -5.71
C MET A 1 -29.70 19.77 -6.11
N PHE A 2 -29.01 18.64 -6.27
CA PHE A 2 -29.57 17.38 -6.74
C PHE A 2 -29.91 16.46 -5.56
N VAL A 3 -31.11 15.88 -5.54
CA VAL A 3 -31.60 15.05 -4.43
C VAL A 3 -32.12 13.72 -4.96
N MET A 4 -31.68 12.62 -4.34
CA MET A 4 -32.16 11.27 -4.64
C MET A 4 -32.49 10.52 -3.36
N THR A 5 -33.36 9.51 -3.46
CA THR A 5 -33.54 8.57 -2.36
C THR A 5 -32.35 7.60 -2.27
N TYR A 6 -32.09 7.06 -1.08
CA TYR A 6 -31.03 6.07 -0.86
C TYR A 6 -31.11 4.89 -1.86
N SER A 7 -32.31 4.36 -2.11
CA SER A 7 -32.52 3.25 -3.04
C SER A 7 -32.12 3.60 -4.46
N GLN A 8 -32.47 4.80 -4.93
CA GLN A 8 -32.12 5.25 -6.28
C GLN A 8 -30.63 5.55 -6.40
N ALA A 9 -30.02 6.17 -5.38
CA ALA A 9 -28.59 6.45 -5.34
C ALA A 9 -27.76 5.16 -5.35
N ARG A 10 -28.19 4.13 -4.60
CA ARG A 10 -27.54 2.81 -4.61
C ARG A 10 -27.57 2.14 -5.98
N GLN A 11 -28.69 2.25 -6.70
CA GLN A 11 -28.84 1.67 -8.04
C GLN A 11 -28.07 2.44 -9.12
N ASN A 12 -27.91 3.76 -8.94
CA ASN A 12 -27.34 4.66 -9.95
C ASN A 12 -26.16 5.47 -9.40
N LEU A 13 -25.26 4.81 -8.66
CA LEU A 13 -24.22 5.50 -7.89
C LEU A 13 -23.26 6.29 -8.78
N SER A 14 -22.88 5.76 -9.94
CA SER A 14 -22.01 6.46 -10.91
C SER A 14 -22.62 7.80 -11.34
N SER A 15 -23.84 7.77 -11.88
CA SER A 15 -24.56 8.96 -12.32
C SER A 15 -24.80 9.95 -11.17
N PHE A 16 -25.04 9.45 -9.96
CA PHE A 16 -25.17 10.29 -8.77
C PHE A 16 -23.86 11.02 -8.45
N LEU A 17 -22.71 10.35 -8.50
CA LEU A 17 -21.40 10.95 -8.28
C LEU A 17 -21.03 11.95 -9.38
N ASP A 18 -21.34 11.65 -10.64
CA ASP A 18 -21.12 12.57 -11.75
C ASP A 18 -21.93 13.86 -11.56
N ARG A 19 -23.19 13.74 -11.11
CA ARG A 19 -24.03 14.88 -10.76
C ARG A 19 -23.50 15.64 -9.55
N ALA A 20 -23.05 14.94 -8.51
CA ALA A 20 -22.44 15.56 -7.34
C ALA A 20 -21.18 16.36 -7.73
N LYS A 21 -20.38 15.85 -8.67
CA LYS A 21 -19.21 16.54 -9.21
C LYS A 21 -19.58 17.76 -10.05
N ALA A 22 -20.61 17.66 -10.89
CA ALA A 22 -21.05 18.76 -11.75
C ALA A 22 -21.74 19.90 -10.96
N ASP A 23 -22.60 19.55 -9.99
CA ASP A 23 -23.40 20.50 -9.23
C ASP A 23 -22.69 20.97 -7.94
N GLY A 24 -21.51 20.42 -7.63
CA GLY A 24 -20.73 20.71 -6.43
C GLY A 24 -21.24 20.05 -5.15
N GLN A 25 -22.46 19.52 -5.14
CA GLN A 25 -23.00 18.71 -4.04
C GLN A 25 -24.27 17.95 -4.46
N ALA A 26 -24.50 16.79 -3.86
CA ALA A 26 -25.74 16.02 -4.01
C ALA A 26 -26.22 15.49 -2.65
N LEU A 27 -27.52 15.26 -2.52
CA LEU A 27 -28.16 14.92 -1.25
C LEU A 27 -28.90 13.58 -1.36
N ILE A 28 -28.71 12.72 -0.36
CA ILE A 28 -29.36 11.42 -0.25
C ILE A 28 -30.36 11.46 0.90
N ASN A 29 -31.63 11.22 0.57
CA ASN A 29 -32.70 11.07 1.55
C ASN A 29 -32.97 9.60 1.83
N ARG A 30 -32.97 9.24 3.11
CA ARG A 30 -33.38 7.92 3.58
C ARG A 30 -34.84 7.92 4.02
N ALA A 31 -35.46 6.74 4.02
CA ALA A 31 -36.83 6.56 4.48
C ALA A 31 -37.00 6.85 5.98
N ASP A 32 -35.92 6.74 6.76
CA ASP A 32 -35.87 7.12 8.18
C ASP A 32 -35.83 8.65 8.40
N GLY A 33 -35.87 9.46 7.33
CA GLY A 33 -35.82 10.92 7.38
C GLY A 33 -34.41 11.49 7.44
N SER A 34 -33.38 10.66 7.57
CA SER A 34 -31.99 11.11 7.58
C SER A 34 -31.57 11.61 6.21
N GLN A 35 -30.76 12.67 6.22
CA GLN A 35 -30.24 13.31 5.02
C GLN A 35 -28.71 13.27 5.05
N PHE A 36 -28.12 12.89 3.92
CA PHE A 36 -26.67 12.86 3.74
C PHE A 36 -26.28 13.76 2.58
N ILE A 37 -25.22 14.53 2.76
CA ILE A 37 -24.66 15.38 1.70
C ILE A 37 -23.39 14.70 1.19
N VAL A 38 -23.28 14.60 -0.12
CA VAL A 38 -22.11 14.11 -0.84
C VAL A 38 -21.50 15.27 -1.60
N THR A 39 -20.29 15.64 -1.20
CA THR A 39 -19.52 16.73 -1.80
C THR A 39 -18.28 16.14 -2.47
N PRO A 40 -17.98 16.50 -3.73
CA PRO A 40 -16.74 16.09 -4.37
C PRO A 40 -15.55 16.70 -3.62
N VAL A 41 -14.51 15.90 -3.42
CA VAL A 41 -13.25 16.34 -2.81
C VAL A 41 -12.19 16.33 -3.90
N ASP A 42 -11.59 17.49 -4.15
CA ASP A 42 -10.45 17.60 -5.05
C ASP A 42 -9.18 17.10 -4.35
N LYS A 43 -8.25 16.51 -5.10
CA LYS A 43 -7.00 15.97 -4.51
C LYS A 43 -6.19 17.03 -3.75
N SER A 44 -6.32 18.30 -4.10
CA SER A 44 -5.67 19.41 -3.39
C SER A 44 -6.22 19.66 -1.99
N SER A 45 -7.52 19.43 -1.75
CA SER A 45 -8.17 19.65 -0.46
C SER A 45 -8.08 18.46 0.50
N ILE A 46 -7.49 17.34 0.06
CA ILE A 46 -7.21 16.19 0.93
C ILE A 46 -6.13 16.56 1.98
N SER A 47 -5.25 17.52 1.67
CA SER A 47 -4.20 18.00 2.59
C SER A 47 -4.74 18.61 3.89
N ASP A 48 -5.97 19.15 3.88
CA ASP A 48 -6.63 19.73 5.04
C ASP A 48 -7.45 18.71 5.86
N SER A 49 -7.52 17.45 5.40
CA SER A 49 -8.24 16.40 6.10
C SER A 49 -7.48 15.99 7.36
N PRO A 50 -8.15 15.83 8.53
CA PRO A 50 -7.54 15.24 9.72
C PRO A 50 -6.99 13.81 9.49
N LEU A 51 -7.40 13.16 8.40
CA LEU A 51 -6.93 11.84 8.00
C LEU A 51 -5.84 11.87 6.91
N TYR A 52 -5.35 13.07 6.53
CA TYR A 52 -4.33 13.22 5.49
C TYR A 52 -3.02 12.51 5.85
N GLU A 53 -2.63 12.56 7.12
CA GLU A 53 -1.41 11.90 7.61
C GLU A 53 -1.42 10.38 7.34
N LEU A 54 -2.58 9.74 7.47
CA LEU A 54 -2.74 8.31 7.17
C LEU A 54 -2.68 8.04 5.67
N TYR A 55 -3.23 8.93 4.85
CA TYR A 55 -3.17 8.84 3.40
C TYR A 55 -1.74 8.99 2.87
N ASP A 56 -1.01 10.00 3.36
CA ASP A 56 0.40 10.26 3.01
C ASP A 56 1.30 9.09 3.46
N TYR A 57 1.08 8.57 4.67
CA TYR A 57 1.80 7.40 5.17
C TYR A 57 1.60 6.16 4.28
N ALA A 58 0.36 5.88 3.85
CA ALA A 58 0.08 4.75 2.96
C ALA A 58 0.80 4.88 1.62
N GLN A 59 0.84 6.07 1.02
CA GLN A 59 1.57 6.28 -0.24
C GLN A 59 3.08 6.08 -0.08
N LYS A 60 3.66 6.53 1.03
CA LYS A 60 5.10 6.37 1.32
C LYS A 60 5.56 4.92 1.45
N ILE A 61 4.66 3.99 1.81
CA ILE A 61 4.99 2.56 1.90
C ILE A 61 5.17 1.94 0.51
N ASP A 62 4.39 2.38 -0.48
CA ASP A 62 4.42 1.80 -1.84
C ASP A 62 5.55 2.36 -2.72
N GLU A 63 5.94 3.62 -2.49
CA GLU A 63 7.01 4.32 -3.21
C GLU A 63 8.37 3.59 -3.29
N PRO A 64 8.94 3.02 -2.22
CA PRO A 64 10.22 2.32 -2.30
C PRO A 64 10.15 1.11 -3.23
N PHE A 65 9.04 0.38 -3.27
CA PHE A 65 8.89 -0.81 -4.13
C PHE A 65 8.71 -0.46 -5.61
N GLN A 66 8.19 0.74 -5.92
CA GLN A 66 8.06 1.20 -7.31
C GLN A 66 9.36 1.76 -7.91
N LYS A 67 10.34 2.14 -7.07
CA LYS A 67 11.57 2.82 -7.51
C LYS A 67 12.78 1.91 -7.73
N LEU A 68 12.73 0.66 -7.28
CA LEU A 68 13.82 -0.28 -7.57
C LEU A 68 13.78 -0.67 -9.04
N SER A 69 14.83 -0.32 -9.78
CA SER A 69 15.00 -0.82 -11.15
C SER A 69 15.27 -2.33 -11.10
N ILE A 70 14.92 -3.03 -12.19
CA ILE A 70 15.19 -4.47 -12.32
C ILE A 70 16.68 -4.75 -12.11
N ASP A 71 17.57 -3.88 -12.60
CA ASP A 71 19.01 -4.00 -12.43
C ASP A 71 19.45 -3.88 -10.97
N GLN A 72 18.84 -2.97 -10.19
CA GLN A 72 19.11 -2.84 -8.76
C GLN A 72 18.63 -4.07 -7.99
N MET A 73 17.48 -4.64 -8.35
CA MET A 73 17.00 -5.89 -7.75
C MET A 73 17.91 -7.07 -8.07
N ILE A 74 18.40 -7.16 -9.31
CA ILE A 74 19.36 -8.20 -9.73
C ILE A 74 20.68 -8.04 -8.98
N GLN A 75 21.15 -6.80 -8.81
CA GLN A 75 22.37 -6.51 -8.06
C GLN A 75 22.24 -6.95 -6.59
N MET A 76 21.14 -6.58 -5.92
CA MET A 76 20.88 -7.01 -4.54
C MET A 76 20.77 -8.54 -4.41
N LEU A 77 20.16 -9.22 -5.39
CA LEU A 77 20.08 -10.68 -5.44
C LEU A 77 21.43 -11.37 -5.62
N ASN A 78 22.35 -10.73 -6.35
CA ASN A 78 23.69 -11.24 -6.55
C ASN A 78 24.57 -10.99 -5.32
N GLU A 79 24.47 -9.82 -4.69
CA GLU A 79 25.14 -9.49 -3.43
C GLU A 79 24.73 -10.49 -2.32
N ASP A 80 23.42 -10.76 -2.17
CA ASP A 80 22.91 -11.78 -1.24
C ASP A 80 23.43 -13.21 -1.54
N ARG A 81 23.73 -13.52 -2.82
CA ARG A 81 24.28 -14.81 -3.21
C ARG A 81 25.76 -14.92 -2.88
N GLU A 82 26.53 -13.86 -3.07
CA GLU A 82 27.95 -13.81 -2.72
C GLU A 82 28.16 -13.89 -1.21
N ASP A 83 27.38 -13.14 -0.42
CA ASP A 83 27.41 -13.22 1.05
C ASP A 83 27.08 -14.63 1.57
N ARG A 84 26.11 -15.30 0.92
CA ARG A 84 25.79 -16.71 1.23
C ARG A 84 26.91 -17.66 0.82
N ALA A 85 27.55 -17.43 -0.33
CA ALA A 85 28.64 -18.26 -0.80
C ALA A 85 29.87 -18.15 0.12
N ASP A 86 30.22 -16.95 0.56
CA ASP A 86 31.31 -16.70 1.50
C ASP A 86 31.04 -17.33 2.87
N LYS A 87 29.78 -17.27 3.34
CA LYS A 87 29.38 -17.97 4.56
C LYS A 87 29.51 -19.49 4.41
N ILE A 88 29.08 -20.06 3.29
CA ILE A 88 29.20 -21.50 3.01
C ILE A 88 30.67 -21.91 2.88
N LEU A 89 31.50 -21.12 2.22
CA LEU A 89 32.93 -21.38 2.05
C LEU A 89 33.67 -21.29 3.39
N ASN A 90 33.35 -20.31 4.24
CA ASN A 90 33.89 -20.22 5.59
C ASN A 90 33.44 -21.40 6.47
N ASP A 91 32.17 -21.81 6.39
CA ASP A 91 31.64 -22.98 7.09
C ASP A 91 32.23 -24.31 6.57
N ALA A 92 32.67 -24.35 5.32
CA ALA A 92 33.31 -25.51 4.69
C ALA A 92 34.84 -25.54 4.94
N ALA A 93 35.51 -24.39 4.98
CA ALA A 93 36.94 -24.26 5.24
C ALA A 93 37.33 -24.73 6.66
N CYS A 94 36.41 -24.65 7.62
CA CYS A 94 36.59 -25.12 9.00
C CYS A 94 36.27 -26.60 9.22
N LYS A 95 36.06 -27.41 8.16
CA LYS A 95 35.70 -28.83 8.30
C LYS A 95 36.74 -29.72 7.65
N THR A 96 37.94 -29.78 8.24
CA THR A 96 38.73 -31.00 8.06
C THR A 96 38.09 -32.14 8.86
N ALA A 97 38.29 -33.40 8.43
CA ALA A 97 37.81 -34.54 9.20
C ALA A 97 38.33 -34.53 10.65
N ALA A 98 39.51 -33.93 10.89
CA ALA A 98 40.09 -33.73 12.22
C ALA A 98 39.30 -32.74 13.08
N ASP A 99 38.79 -31.65 12.51
CA ASP A 99 37.97 -30.65 13.23
C ASP A 99 36.61 -31.23 13.65
N PHE A 100 36.04 -32.13 12.83
CA PHE A 100 34.80 -32.86 13.14
C PHE A 100 34.96 -33.80 14.34
N PHE A 101 36.04 -34.58 14.43
CA PHE A 101 36.26 -35.46 15.59
C PHE A 101 36.63 -34.68 16.86
N ASN A 102 37.29 -33.53 16.74
CA ASN A 102 37.61 -32.68 17.88
C ASN A 102 36.37 -32.02 18.52
N SER A 103 35.27 -31.83 17.77
CA SER A 103 34.02 -31.28 18.35
C SER A 103 33.23 -32.28 19.21
N PHE A 104 33.51 -33.59 19.13
CA PHE A 104 32.87 -34.63 19.95
C PHE A 104 33.57 -34.90 21.28
N ASN A 105 34.79 -34.40 21.47
CA ASN A 105 35.61 -34.60 22.68
C ASN A 105 35.63 -33.37 23.61
N LYS A 106 34.61 -32.52 23.56
CA LYS A 106 34.47 -31.34 24.42
C LYS A 106 33.35 -31.50 25.43
#